data_AF-X1CAA8-F1
#
_entry.id   AF-X1CAA8-F1
#
_cell.length_a   1.000
_cell.length_b   1.000
_cell.length_c   1.000
_cell.angle_alpha   90.00
_cell.angle_beta   90.00
_cell.angle_gamma   90.00
#
_symmetry.space_group_name_H-M   'P 1'
#
loop_
_entity.id
_entity.type
_entity.pdbx_description
1 polymer ?
#
loop_
_entity_poly.entity_id
_entity_poly.type
_entity_poly.pdbx_seq_one_letter_code
_entity_poly.pdbx_strand_id
1 'polypeptide(L)'
;MLNMCLVYFSKKKVGMRLTEKKIRNILTDEKLSAIKTALEKDHAIDCIFLLKLKKGRWKNAKAFMQELGLTLSDGTFRSRMIEMKHLGLAESVQIDPLKNYYVKTDLGE
;
A
#
# COMPACT_ATOMS: atom_id res chain seq x y z
N MET A 1 -18.67 39.42 11.68
CA MET A 1 -17.45 38.63 11.97
C MET A 1 -17.73 37.38 12.82
N LEU A 2 -18.54 37.47 13.90
CA LEU A 2 -18.91 36.33 14.78
C LEU A 2 -19.54 35.12 14.05
N ASN A 3 -20.43 35.35 13.07
CA ASN A 3 -21.08 34.27 12.30
C ASN A 3 -20.08 33.45 11.44
N MET A 4 -19.02 34.08 10.95
CA MET A 4 -18.01 33.41 10.12
C MET A 4 -17.15 32.44 10.95
N CYS A 5 -16.89 32.78 12.21
CA CYS A 5 -16.12 31.95 13.14
C CYS A 5 -16.91 30.70 13.56
N LEU A 6 -18.20 30.84 13.88
CA LEU A 6 -19.09 29.72 14.23
C LEU A 6 -19.25 28.70 13.10
N VAL A 7 -19.40 29.17 11.86
CA VAL A 7 -19.45 28.28 10.67
C VAL A 7 -18.13 27.53 10.48
N TYR A 8 -16.99 28.19 10.69
CA TYR A 8 -15.68 27.57 10.59
C TYR A 8 -15.48 26.45 11.64
N PHE A 9 -15.84 26.72 12.89
CA PHE A 9 -15.79 25.71 13.96
C PHE A 9 -16.74 24.53 13.71
N SER A 10 -17.94 24.79 13.22
CA SER A 10 -18.91 23.73 12.86
C SER A 10 -18.38 22.84 11.72
N LYS A 11 -17.83 23.45 10.65
CA LYS A 11 -17.20 22.71 9.54
C LYS A 11 -16.02 21.86 10.02
N LYS A 12 -15.15 22.38 10.88
CA LYS A 12 -14.06 21.60 11.52
C LYS A 12 -14.60 20.40 12.30
N LYS A 13 -15.66 20.58 13.09
CA LYS A 13 -16.28 19.50 13.89
C LYS A 13 -16.92 18.41 13.03
N VAL A 14 -17.51 18.76 11.89
CA VAL A 14 -18.01 17.79 10.90
C VAL A 14 -16.84 17.05 10.23
N GLY A 15 -15.80 17.76 9.81
CA GLY A 15 -14.60 17.15 9.25
C GLY A 15 -13.95 16.12 10.18
N MET A 16 -13.81 16.46 11.46
CA MET A 16 -13.22 15.56 12.46
C MET A 16 -14.05 14.29 12.67
N ARG A 17 -15.39 14.40 12.68
CA ARG A 17 -16.30 13.23 12.76
C ARG A 17 -16.20 12.32 11.54
N LEU A 18 -16.03 12.89 10.35
CA LEU A 18 -15.83 12.10 9.12
C LEU A 18 -14.49 11.35 9.15
N THR A 19 -13.43 11.99 9.64
CA THR A 19 -12.12 11.35 9.82
C THR A 19 -12.20 10.20 10.81
N GLU A 20 -12.82 10.40 11.97
CA GLU A 20 -13.01 9.34 12.96
C GLU A 20 -13.79 8.15 12.39
N LYS A 21 -14.85 8.40 11.62
CA LYS A 21 -15.62 7.33 10.96
C LYS A 21 -14.75 6.54 9.98
N LYS A 22 -13.90 7.20 9.19
CA LYS A 22 -12.97 6.53 8.26
C LYS A 22 -11.95 5.68 9.01
N ILE A 23 -11.36 6.22 10.09
CA ILE A 23 -10.40 5.50 10.93
C ILE A 23 -11.07 4.26 11.54
N ARG A 24 -12.26 4.42 12.13
CA ARG A 24 -13.03 3.29 12.67
C ARG A 24 -13.24 2.22 11.61
N ASN A 25 -13.66 2.62 10.40
CA ASN A 25 -13.84 1.68 9.30
C ASN A 25 -12.55 0.93 8.94
N ILE A 26 -11.40 1.61 8.85
CA ILE A 26 -10.11 0.95 8.58
C ILE A 26 -9.74 -0.05 9.69
N LEU A 27 -10.04 0.29 10.95
CA LEU A 27 -9.70 -0.53 12.10
C LEU A 27 -10.65 -1.72 12.30
N THR A 28 -11.88 -1.66 11.79
CA THR A 28 -12.91 -2.69 12.04
C THR A 28 -13.28 -3.53 10.81
N ASP A 29 -13.14 -2.98 9.60
CA ASP A 29 -13.35 -3.76 8.38
C ASP A 29 -12.22 -4.77 8.23
N GLU A 30 -12.58 -6.04 8.05
CA GLU A 30 -11.62 -7.15 8.02
C GLU A 30 -10.57 -6.98 6.91
N LYS A 31 -11.01 -6.56 5.71
CA LYS A 31 -10.12 -6.40 4.55
C LYS A 31 -9.20 -5.19 4.74
N LEU A 32 -9.72 -4.05 5.19
CA LEU A 32 -8.91 -2.86 5.42
C LEU A 32 -7.93 -3.05 6.59
N SER A 33 -8.35 -3.76 7.64
CA SER A 33 -7.49 -4.09 8.78
C SER A 33 -6.36 -5.04 8.37
N ALA A 34 -6.64 -6.03 7.52
CA ALA A 34 -5.62 -6.91 6.95
C ALA A 34 -4.62 -6.14 6.07
N ILE A 35 -5.11 -5.22 5.23
CA ILE A 35 -4.25 -4.33 4.42
C ILE A 35 -3.38 -3.44 5.32
N LYS A 36 -3.95 -2.78 6.32
CA LYS A 36 -3.20 -1.98 7.31
C LYS A 36 -2.08 -2.80 7.93
N THR A 37 -2.41 -3.99 8.45
CA THR A 37 -1.45 -4.88 9.10
C THR A 37 -0.33 -5.30 8.14
N ALA A 38 -0.64 -5.55 6.87
CA ALA A 38 0.38 -5.87 5.87
C ALA A 38 1.30 -4.68 5.57
N LEU A 39 0.75 -3.47 5.48
CA LEU A 39 1.52 -2.24 5.23
C LEU A 39 2.47 -1.86 6.37
N GLU A 40 2.20 -2.31 7.60
CA GLU A 40 3.06 -2.11 8.77
C GLU A 40 4.30 -3.03 8.78
N LYS A 41 4.35 -4.05 7.91
CA LYS A 41 5.48 -4.99 7.84
C LYS A 41 6.65 -4.39 7.08
N ASP A 42 7.86 -4.80 7.47
CA ASP A 42 9.09 -4.42 6.78
C ASP A 42 8.99 -4.63 5.27
N HIS A 43 9.45 -3.61 4.54
CA HIS A 43 9.48 -3.51 3.09
C HIS A 43 8.12 -3.62 2.38
N ALA A 44 6.99 -3.57 3.10
CA ALA A 44 5.67 -3.59 2.46
C ALA A 44 5.45 -2.33 1.63
N ILE A 45 5.69 -1.15 2.20
CA ILE A 45 5.55 0.13 1.49
C ILE A 45 6.56 0.21 0.33
N ASP A 46 7.80 -0.24 0.53
CA ASP A 46 8.80 -0.31 -0.55
C ASP A 46 8.29 -1.13 -1.73
N CYS A 47 7.67 -2.29 -1.46
CA CYS A 47 7.10 -3.13 -2.51
C CYS A 47 5.92 -2.46 -3.23
N ILE A 48 5.09 -1.67 -2.54
CA ILE A 48 4.04 -0.86 -3.19
C ILE A 48 4.67 0.16 -4.14
N PHE A 49 5.71 0.87 -3.70
CA PHE A 49 6.41 1.82 -4.56
C PHE A 49 7.10 1.14 -5.75
N LEU A 50 7.69 -0.03 -5.55
CA LEU A 50 8.24 -0.83 -6.64
C LEU A 50 7.16 -1.20 -7.67
N LEU A 51 5.95 -1.57 -7.24
CA LEU A 51 4.83 -1.82 -8.16
C LEU A 51 4.38 -0.53 -8.88
N LYS A 52 4.28 0.59 -8.17
CA LYS A 52 3.97 1.91 -8.73
C LYS A 52 4.96 2.32 -9.81
N LEU A 53 6.24 1.98 -9.63
CA LEU A 53 7.33 2.23 -10.57
C LEU A 53 7.48 1.13 -11.64
N LYS A 54 6.53 0.20 -11.75
CA LYS A 54 6.56 -0.93 -12.70
C LYS A 54 7.76 -1.87 -12.53
N LYS A 55 8.33 -1.94 -11.32
CA LYS A 55 9.48 -2.78 -10.93
C LYS A 55 9.07 -4.09 -10.23
N GLY A 56 7.89 -4.63 -10.52
CA GLY A 56 7.39 -5.89 -9.91
C GLY A 56 8.09 -7.19 -10.33
N ARG A 57 9.28 -7.11 -10.96
CA ARG A 57 10.16 -8.25 -11.21
C ARG A 57 11.35 -8.16 -10.27
N TRP A 58 11.71 -9.26 -9.61
CA TRP A 58 12.84 -9.29 -8.66
C TRP A 58 14.12 -8.64 -9.20
N LYS A 59 14.54 -8.97 -10.42
CA LYS A 59 15.74 -8.37 -11.05
C LYS A 59 15.69 -6.83 -11.09
N ASN A 60 14.52 -6.26 -11.40
CA ASN A 60 14.33 -4.82 -11.54
C ASN A 60 14.20 -4.13 -10.18
N ALA A 61 13.50 -4.77 -9.24
CA ALA A 61 13.41 -4.32 -7.85
C ALA A 61 14.79 -4.29 -7.19
N LYS A 62 15.55 -5.38 -7.29
CA LYS A 62 16.91 -5.50 -6.76
C LYS A 62 17.80 -4.38 -7.28
N ALA A 63 17.84 -4.17 -8.59
CA ALA A 63 18.68 -3.13 -9.20
C ALA A 63 18.34 -1.74 -8.64
N PHE A 64 17.05 -1.40 -8.54
CA PHE A 64 16.62 -0.11 -8.02
C PHE A 64 16.93 0.08 -6.53
N MET A 65 16.72 -0.95 -5.71
CA MET A 65 17.06 -0.86 -4.28
C MET A 65 18.56 -0.68 -4.09
N GLN A 66 19.38 -1.38 -4.88
CA GLN A 66 20.84 -1.26 -4.86
C GLN A 66 21.32 0.13 -5.31
N GLU A 67 20.70 0.71 -6.34
CA GLU A 67 20.97 2.09 -6.78
C GLU A 67 20.74 3.11 -5.66
N LEU A 68 19.79 2.86 -4.77
CA LEU A 68 19.48 3.72 -3.61
C LEU A 68 20.33 3.39 -2.36
N GLY A 69 21.21 2.39 -2.42
CA GLY A 69 21.95 1.90 -1.26
C GLY A 69 21.08 1.19 -0.21
N LEU A 70 19.87 0.74 -0.59
CA LEU A 70 18.93 0.05 0.28
C LEU A 70 19.03 -1.47 0.11
N THR A 71 18.68 -2.21 1.18
CA THR A 71 18.64 -3.67 1.15
C THR A 71 17.20 -4.15 1.02
N LEU A 72 16.98 -5.09 0.10
CA LEU A 72 15.77 -5.88 -0.01
C LEU A 72 16.21 -7.28 -0.43
N SER A 73 15.81 -8.32 0.31
CA SER A 73 16.13 -9.71 -0.06
C SER A 73 15.11 -10.27 -1.05
N ASP A 74 15.49 -11.27 -1.84
CA ASP A 74 14.56 -11.97 -2.76
C ASP A 74 13.41 -12.64 -1.98
N GLY A 75 13.72 -13.25 -0.84
CA GLY A 75 12.72 -13.87 0.04
C GLY A 75 11.70 -12.87 0.58
N THR A 76 12.17 -11.72 1.06
CA THR A 76 11.31 -10.64 1.55
C THR A 76 10.45 -10.06 0.43
N PHE A 77 11.05 -9.78 -0.73
CA PHE A 77 10.33 -9.29 -1.91
C PHE A 77 9.21 -10.26 -2.32
N ARG A 78 9.53 -11.56 -2.45
CA ARG A 78 8.53 -12.58 -2.81
C ARG A 78 7.41 -12.69 -1.77
N SER A 79 7.76 -12.70 -0.48
CA SER A 79 6.78 -12.76 0.60
C SER A 79 5.81 -11.58 0.55
N ARG A 80 6.31 -10.35 0.36
CA ARG A 80 5.49 -9.15 0.22
C ARG A 80 4.62 -9.18 -1.04
N MET A 81 5.16 -9.62 -2.18
CA MET A 81 4.39 -9.70 -3.43
C MET A 81 3.26 -10.74 -3.37
N ILE A 82 3.48 -11.89 -2.75
CA ILE A 82 2.45 -12.91 -2.52
C ILE A 82 1.35 -12.35 -1.60
N GLU A 83 1.74 -11.68 -0.52
CA GLU A 83 0.81 -11.06 0.41
C GLU A 83 -0.04 -9.96 -0.24
N MET A 84 0.58 -9.06 -1.02
CA MET A 84 -0.14 -8.05 -1.80
C MET A 84 -1.10 -8.67 -2.80
N LYS A 85 -0.71 -9.76 -3.45
CA LYS A 85 -1.59 -10.52 -4.34
C LYS A 85 -2.78 -11.10 -3.58
N HIS A 86 -2.56 -11.70 -2.42
CA HIS A 86 -3.62 -12.26 -1.60
C HIS A 86 -4.62 -11.20 -1.14
N LEU A 87 -4.15 -9.99 -0.83
CA LEU A 87 -4.99 -8.86 -0.42
C LEU A 87 -5.67 -8.12 -1.59
N GLY A 88 -5.36 -8.50 -2.83
CA GLY A 88 -5.87 -7.87 -4.04
C GLY A 88 -5.24 -6.51 -4.36
N LEU A 89 -4.10 -6.18 -3.75
CA LEU A 89 -3.30 -4.98 -4.05
C LEU A 89 -2.43 -5.16 -5.29
N ALA A 90 -2.13 -6.41 -5.64
CA ALA A 90 -1.32 -6.75 -6.80
C ALA A 90 -1.88 -7.98 -7.54
N GLU A 91 -1.46 -8.14 -8.78
CA GLU A 91 -1.67 -9.33 -9.60
C GLU A 91 -0.33 -9.85 -10.12
N SER A 92 -0.29 -11.13 -10.47
CA SER A 92 0.90 -11.76 -11.07
C SER A 92 0.64 -12.10 -12.53
N VAL A 93 1.42 -11.50 -13.42
CA VAL A 93 1.49 -11.88 -14.83
C VAL A 93 2.62 -12.90 -15.00
N GLN A 94 2.27 -14.09 -15.47
CA GLN A 94 3.27 -15.12 -15.74
C GLN A 94 4.02 -14.76 -17.03
N ILE A 95 5.35 -14.62 -16.94
CA ILE A 95 6.21 -14.36 -18.10
C ILE A 95 6.77 -15.67 -18.65
N ASP A 96 7.18 -16.58 -17.77
CA ASP A 96 7.64 -17.93 -18.10
C ASP A 96 7.26 -18.90 -16.95
N PRO A 97 7.44 -20.23 -17.10
CA PRO A 97 7.04 -21.22 -16.07
C PRO A 97 7.58 -20.95 -14.66
N LEU A 98 8.70 -20.23 -14.53
CA LEU A 98 9.39 -19.97 -13.26
C LEU A 98 9.42 -18.48 -12.87
N LYS A 99 8.93 -17.58 -13.73
CA LYS A 99 9.04 -16.12 -13.54
C LYS A 99 7.68 -15.44 -13.63
N ASN A 100 7.36 -14.74 -12.54
CA ASN A 100 6.22 -13.84 -12.44
C ASN A 100 6.67 -12.38 -12.50
N TYR A 101 5.82 -11.55 -13.07
CA TYR A 101 5.86 -10.10 -12.97
C TYR A 101 4.64 -9.62 -12.20
N TYR A 102 4.87 -8.91 -11.09
CA TYR A 102 3.79 -8.36 -10.30
C TYR A 102 3.40 -6.97 -10.81
N VAL A 103 2.10 -6.69 -10.85
CA VAL A 103 1.52 -5.40 -11.21
C VAL A 103 0.54 -4.98 -10.13
N LYS A 104 0.50 -3.69 -9.78
CA LYS A 104 -0.54 -3.18 -8.86
C LYS A 104 -1.91 -3.27 -9.52
N THR A 105 -2.94 -3.50 -8.71
CA THR A 105 -4.35 -3.34 -9.10
C THR A 105 -4.79 -1.89 -8.91
N ASP A 106 -6.07 -1.60 -9.17
CA ASP A 106 -6.68 -0.32 -8.80
C ASP A 106 -6.76 -0.11 -7.29
N LEU A 107 -6.87 -1.19 -6.50
CA LEU A 107 -6.84 -1.10 -5.04
C LEU A 107 -5.42 -0.86 -4.51
N GLY A 108 -4.39 -1.29 -5.26
CA GLY A 108 -2.99 -1.05 -4.94
C GLY A 108 -2.45 0.31 -5.38
N GLU A 109 -3.28 1.16 -5.98
CA GLU A 109 -2.97 2.55 -6.32
C GLU A 109 -3.21 3.49 -5.12
#